data_AF-A0A6B2GB40-F1
#
_entry.id   AF-A0A6B2GB40-F1
#
_cell.length_a   1.000
_cell.length_b   1.000
_cell.length_c   1.000
_cell.angle_alpha   90.00
_cell.angle_beta   90.00
_cell.angle_gamma   90.00
#
_symmetry.space_group_name_H-M   'P 1'
#
loop_
_entity.id
_entity.type
_entity.pdbx_description
1 polymer ?
#
loop_
_entity_poly.entity_id
_entity_poly.type
_entity_poly.pdbx_seq_one_letter_code
_entity_poly.pdbx_strand_id
1 'polypeptide(L)'
;KSDVETKLLPKKIIKIYVGLTTMQKSWYRQILLKDIGILNKTEKVQRSGLMNILMQLRKCCNHPYLFSNAEMNLSIEEYGRNIVENSGKMRVLDKLLPRLKSEGSRVLLFSQMTRLLDI
;
A
#
# COMPACT_ATOMS: atom_id res chain seq x y z
N LYS A 1 20.04 17.70 17.45
CA LYS A 1 20.55 17.41 16.08
C LYS A 1 20.81 18.70 15.31
N SER A 2 19.89 19.67 15.32
CA SER A 2 20.11 21.03 14.77
C SER A 2 21.30 21.77 15.39
N ASP A 3 21.59 21.51 16.67
CA ASP A 3 22.55 22.31 17.43
C ASP A 3 24.01 21.91 17.20
N VAL A 4 24.24 20.83 16.43
CA VAL A 4 25.57 20.28 16.14
C VAL A 4 25.84 20.19 14.62
N GLU A 5 24.82 19.90 13.81
CA GLU A 5 24.96 19.72 12.36
C GLU A 5 24.51 20.96 11.58
N THR A 6 25.27 22.05 11.67
CA THR A 6 24.97 23.33 10.99
C THR A 6 25.06 23.28 9.46
N LYS A 7 25.64 22.23 8.87
CA LYS A 7 25.83 22.06 7.42
C LYS A 7 24.74 21.23 6.73
N LEU A 8 23.89 20.54 7.47
CA LEU A 8 22.85 19.72 6.87
C LEU A 8 21.65 20.60 6.48
N LEU A 9 21.21 20.50 5.22
CA LEU A 9 19.95 21.11 4.79
C LEU A 9 18.78 20.54 5.61
N PRO A 10 17.77 21.36 5.93
CA PRO A 10 16.63 20.91 6.70
C PRO A 10 15.85 19.83 5.95
N LYS A 11 15.41 18.81 6.69
CA LYS A 11 14.60 17.71 6.14
C LYS A 11 13.25 18.24 5.64
N LYS A 12 12.95 18.05 4.36
CA LYS A 12 11.62 18.30 3.78
C LYS A 12 10.74 17.06 3.92
N ILE A 13 9.51 17.23 4.41
CA ILE A 13 8.52 16.16 4.55
C ILE A 13 7.32 16.50 3.66
N ILE A 14 7.07 15.68 2.66
CA ILE A 14 5.98 15.87 1.69
C ILE A 14 5.03 14.69 1.81
N LYS A 15 3.73 14.97 1.99
CA LYS A 15 2.67 13.96 1.99
C LYS A 15 2.09 13.86 0.58
N ILE A 16 2.17 12.67 -0.02
CA ILE A 16 1.61 12.40 -1.34
C ILE A 16 0.29 11.65 -1.15
N TYR A 17 -0.82 12.28 -1.53
CA TYR A 17 -2.13 11.65 -1.52
C TYR A 17 -2.33 10.86 -2.81
N VAL A 18 -2.76 9.61 -2.67
CA VAL A 18 -2.85 8.65 -3.77
C VAL A 18 -4.24 8.04 -3.79
N GLY A 19 -4.88 8.04 -4.97
CA GLY A 19 -6.18 7.41 -5.18
C GLY A 19 -6.11 5.89 -5.27
N LEU A 20 -7.21 5.22 -4.95
CA LEU A 20 -7.36 3.77 -5.15
C LEU A 20 -7.65 3.45 -6.63
N THR A 21 -7.05 2.38 -7.14
CA THR A 21 -7.37 1.81 -8.46
C THR A 21 -8.74 1.13 -8.45
N THR A 22 -9.25 0.77 -9.64
CA THR A 22 -10.51 0.03 -9.78
C THR A 22 -10.47 -1.29 -9.01
N MET A 23 -9.36 -2.04 -9.11
CA MET A 23 -9.18 -3.29 -8.37
C MET A 23 -9.14 -3.05 -6.86
N GLN A 24 -8.39 -2.04 -6.39
CA GLN A 24 -8.35 -1.68 -4.97
C GLN A 24 -9.74 -1.29 -4.45
N LYS A 25 -10.53 -0.51 -5.20
CA LYS A 25 -11.91 -0.15 -4.81
C LYS A 25 -12.81 -1.38 -4.67
N SER A 26 -12.71 -2.33 -5.60
CA SER A 26 -13.48 -3.59 -5.52
C SER A 26 -13.14 -4.38 -4.25
N TRP A 27 -11.85 -4.59 -3.97
CA TRP A 27 -11.40 -5.26 -2.76
C TRP A 27 -11.79 -4.51 -1.49
N TYR A 28 -11.65 -3.19 -1.48
CA TYR A 28 -12.02 -2.34 -0.35
C TYR A 28 -13.50 -2.50 0.00
N ARG A 29 -14.38 -2.49 -1.01
CA ARG A 29 -15.82 -2.73 -0.83
C ARG A 29 -16.09 -4.14 -0.31
N GLN A 30 -15.46 -5.16 -0.86
CA GLN A 30 -15.63 -6.54 -0.41
C GLN A 30 -15.21 -6.74 1.05
N ILE A 31 -14.09 -6.14 1.47
CA ILE A 31 -13.61 -6.20 2.86
C ILE A 31 -14.62 -5.58 3.83
N LEU A 32 -15.19 -4.42 3.48
CA LEU A 32 -16.19 -3.76 4.32
C LEU A 32 -17.49 -4.57 4.45
N LEU A 33 -17.91 -5.23 3.37
CA LEU A 33 -19.16 -5.99 3.34
C LEU A 33 -19.07 -7.34 4.08
N LYS A 34 -17.89 -7.96 4.12
CA LYS A 34 -17.71 -9.33 4.62
C LYS A 34 -18.01 -9.49 6.11
N ASP A 35 -17.95 -8.40 6.88
CA ASP A 35 -17.93 -8.45 8.35
C ASP A 35 -18.99 -7.57 9.05
N ILE A 36 -20.13 -7.30 8.40
CA ILE A 36 -21.27 -6.60 9.04
C ILE A 36 -21.73 -7.35 10.31
N GLY A 37 -21.65 -8.69 10.31
CA GLY A 37 -22.03 -9.53 11.45
C GLY A 37 -21.10 -9.45 12.67
N ILE A 38 -19.91 -8.84 12.55
CA ILE A 38 -19.01 -8.63 13.70
C ILE A 38 -19.58 -7.60 14.68
N LEU A 39 -20.38 -6.65 14.18
CA LEU A 39 -20.98 -5.60 14.99
C LEU A 39 -21.95 -6.13 16.04
N ASN A 40 -22.54 -7.31 15.81
CA ASN A 40 -23.51 -7.95 16.71
C ASN A 40 -22.87 -8.91 17.74
N LYS A 41 -21.52 -8.95 17.82
CA LYS A 41 -20.79 -9.86 18.71
C LYS A 41 -20.38 -9.17 20.02
N THR A 42 -19.94 -9.97 20.99
CA THR A 42 -19.40 -9.47 22.27
C THR A 42 -18.22 -8.51 22.05
N GLU A 43 -18.02 -7.55 22.95
CA GLU A 43 -17.03 -6.46 22.79
C GLU A 43 -15.62 -6.95 22.45
N LYS A 44 -15.16 -8.03 23.09
CA LYS A 44 -13.83 -8.60 22.86
C LYS A 44 -13.68 -9.15 21.44
N VAL A 45 -14.72 -9.81 20.93
CA VAL A 45 -14.75 -10.36 19.56
C VAL A 45 -14.95 -9.25 18.53
N GLN A 46 -15.71 -8.22 18.89
CA GLN A 46 -15.89 -7.03 18.05
C GLN A 46 -14.56 -6.28 17.86
N ARG A 47 -13.79 -6.03 18.93
CA ARG A 47 -12.47 -5.38 18.84
C ARG A 47 -11.49 -6.15 17.96
N SER A 48 -11.36 -7.47 18.14
CA SER A 48 -10.44 -8.28 17.34
C SER A 48 -10.87 -8.35 15.88
N GLY A 49 -12.18 -8.44 15.62
CA GLY A 49 -12.75 -8.39 14.28
C GLY A 49 -12.46 -7.06 13.57
N LEU A 50 -12.72 -5.92 14.23
CA LEU A 50 -12.42 -4.59 13.69
C LEU A 50 -10.92 -4.41 13.39
N MET A 51 -10.04 -4.89 14.27
CA MET A 51 -8.60 -4.85 14.02
C MET A 51 -8.19 -5.68 12.79
N ASN A 52 -8.85 -6.81 12.56
CA ASN A 52 -8.62 -7.60 11.35
C ASN A 52 -9.09 -6.84 10.10
N ILE A 53 -10.30 -6.25 10.12
CA ILE A 53 -10.81 -5.42 9.02
C ILE A 53 -9.80 -4.29 8.71
N LEU A 54 -9.35 -3.55 9.72
CA LEU A 54 -8.35 -2.49 9.53
C LEU A 54 -7.06 -3.01 8.91
N MET A 55 -6.59 -4.20 9.32
CA MET A 55 -5.42 -4.83 8.73
C MET A 55 -5.62 -5.17 7.25
N GLN A 56 -6.77 -5.73 6.87
CA GLN A 56 -7.08 -6.03 5.47
C GLN A 56 -7.23 -4.75 4.63
N LEU A 57 -7.88 -3.71 5.16
CA LEU A 57 -7.96 -2.41 4.49
C LEU A 57 -6.56 -1.81 4.26
N ARG A 58 -5.66 -1.93 5.25
CA ARG A 58 -4.25 -1.52 5.09
C ARG A 58 -3.53 -2.29 3.99
N LYS A 59 -3.74 -3.62 3.89
CA LYS A 59 -3.20 -4.43 2.79
C LYS A 59 -3.72 -3.95 1.43
N CYS A 60 -5.04 -3.76 1.32
CA CYS A 60 -5.68 -3.28 0.09
C CYS A 60 -5.10 -1.93 -0.38
N CYS A 61 -4.88 -0.99 0.55
CA CYS A 61 -4.26 0.31 0.23
C CYS A 61 -2.77 0.22 -0.14
N ASN A 62 -2.08 -0.86 0.21
CA ASN A 62 -0.69 -1.10 -0.18
C ASN A 62 -0.62 -1.75 -1.56
N HIS A 63 -1.19 -2.95 -1.71
CA HIS A 63 -1.25 -3.65 -2.98
C HIS A 63 -2.32 -4.77 -2.93
N PRO A 64 -3.18 -4.92 -3.96
CA PRO A 64 -4.15 -6.01 -4.03
C PRO A 64 -3.53 -7.42 -3.96
N TYR A 65 -2.32 -7.61 -4.50
CA TYR A 65 -1.65 -8.93 -4.52
C TYR A 65 -1.21 -9.43 -3.13
N LEU A 66 -1.36 -8.62 -2.08
CA LEU A 66 -1.24 -9.12 -0.71
C LEU A 66 -2.35 -10.11 -0.34
N PHE A 67 -3.43 -10.20 -1.13
CA PHE A 67 -4.50 -11.19 -1.02
C PHE A 67 -4.22 -12.38 -1.94
N SER A 68 -4.25 -13.61 -1.39
CA SER A 68 -3.86 -14.85 -2.07
C SER A 68 -4.60 -15.18 -3.37
N ASN A 69 -5.75 -14.53 -3.61
CA ASN A 69 -6.62 -14.80 -4.75
C ASN A 69 -6.61 -13.66 -5.78
N ALA A 70 -5.82 -12.61 -5.56
CA ALA A 70 -5.83 -11.43 -6.42
C ALA A 70 -5.05 -11.63 -7.74
N GLU A 71 -4.17 -12.64 -7.79
CA GLU A 71 -3.31 -12.94 -8.94
C GLU A 71 -3.91 -14.00 -9.88
N MET A 72 -5.06 -14.60 -9.51
CA MET A 72 -5.67 -15.67 -10.31
C MET A 72 -5.96 -15.18 -11.74
N ASN A 73 -5.42 -15.91 -12.73
CA ASN A 73 -5.61 -15.76 -14.18
C ASN A 73 -4.66 -14.80 -14.92
N LEU A 74 -3.50 -14.43 -14.38
CA LEU A 74 -2.51 -13.65 -15.12
C LEU A 74 -1.37 -14.52 -15.64
N SER A 75 -0.98 -14.32 -16.90
CA SER A 75 0.27 -14.86 -17.43
C SER A 75 1.48 -14.18 -16.76
N ILE A 76 2.65 -14.83 -16.78
CA ILE A 76 3.89 -14.30 -16.19
C ILE A 76 4.28 -12.96 -16.82
N GLU A 77 4.04 -12.78 -18.13
CA GLU A 77 4.35 -11.55 -18.86
C GLU A 77 3.43 -10.38 -18.48
N GLU A 78 2.16 -10.67 -18.17
CA GLU A 78 1.20 -9.66 -17.72
C GLU A 78 1.43 -9.25 -16.27
N TYR A 79 2.12 -10.07 -15.48
CA TYR A 79 2.35 -9.84 -14.06
C TYR A 79 3.05 -8.50 -13.78
N GLY A 80 4.14 -8.20 -14.51
CA GLY A 80 4.93 -6.98 -14.31
C GLY A 80 4.16 -5.69 -14.57
N ARG A 81 3.41 -5.62 -15.68
CA ARG A 81 2.58 -4.45 -16.00
C ARG A 81 1.44 -4.30 -15.01
N ASN A 82 0.80 -5.42 -14.65
CA ASN A 82 -0.37 -5.41 -13.79
C ASN A 82 -0.04 -5.05 -12.32
N ILE A 83 1.18 -5.31 -11.83
CA ILE A 83 1.63 -4.82 -10.51
C ILE A 83 1.50 -3.29 -10.44
N VAL A 84 2.00 -2.59 -11.46
CA VAL A 84 1.93 -1.12 -11.48
C VAL A 84 0.49 -0.66 -11.64
N GLU A 85 -0.25 -1.22 -12.59
CA GLU A 85 -1.60 -0.76 -12.92
C GLU A 85 -2.62 -0.97 -11.79
N ASN A 86 -2.47 -2.05 -11.02
CA ASN A 86 -3.42 -2.42 -9.98
C ASN A 86 -3.20 -1.74 -8.62
N SER A 87 -2.11 -1.00 -8.42
CA SER A 87 -1.88 -0.22 -7.19
C SER A 87 -1.61 1.25 -7.46
N GLY A 88 -2.40 2.13 -6.84
CA GLY A 88 -2.21 3.57 -6.99
C GLY A 88 -0.82 4.03 -6.54
N LYS A 89 -0.28 3.40 -5.48
CA LYS A 89 1.07 3.71 -4.98
C LYS A 89 2.16 3.31 -5.99
N MET A 90 1.99 2.15 -6.63
CA MET A 90 2.92 1.69 -7.65
C MET A 90 2.89 2.60 -8.88
N ARG A 91 1.70 3.06 -9.33
CA ARG A 91 1.60 4.04 -10.43
C ARG A 91 2.32 5.36 -10.13
N VAL A 92 2.34 5.80 -8.86
CA VAL A 92 3.05 7.02 -8.46
C VAL A 92 4.56 6.77 -8.39
N LEU A 93 4.98 5.65 -7.79
CA LEU A 93 6.40 5.26 -7.71
C LEU A 93 7.01 5.08 -9.11
N ASP A 94 6.29 4.43 -10.02
CA ASP A 94 6.70 4.21 -11.41
C ASP A 94 7.00 5.52 -12.16
N LYS A 95 6.31 6.61 -11.82
CA LYS A 95 6.61 7.95 -12.38
C LYS A 95 7.69 8.70 -11.62
N LEU A 96 7.75 8.53 -10.29
CA LEU A 96 8.63 9.29 -9.42
C LEU A 96 10.08 8.78 -9.47
N LEU A 97 10.27 7.46 -9.45
CA LEU A 97 11.61 6.85 -9.38
C LEU A 97 12.47 7.15 -10.62
N PRO A 98 11.97 7.08 -11.87
CA PRO A 98 12.77 7.44 -13.05
C PRO A 98 13.25 8.89 -13.02
N ARG A 99 12.38 9.82 -12.59
CA ARG A 99 12.72 11.23 -12.45
C ARG A 99 13.83 11.45 -11.41
N LEU A 100 13.67 10.86 -10.22
CA LEU A 100 14.69 10.96 -9.17
C LEU A 100 16.02 10.33 -9.61
N LYS A 101 15.97 9.24 -10.37
CA LYS A 101 17.16 8.59 -10.94
C LYS A 101 17.85 9.49 -11.96
N SER A 102 17.13 10.16 -12.86
CA SER A 102 17.73 11.11 -13.81
C SER A 102 18.34 12.33 -13.13
N GLU A 103 17.81 12.72 -11.96
CA GLU A 103 18.36 13.79 -11.12
C GLU A 103 19.56 13.32 -10.25
N GLY A 104 19.97 12.05 -10.35
CA GLY A 104 21.10 11.48 -9.60
C GLY A 104 20.80 11.13 -8.13
N SER A 105 19.53 11.09 -7.74
CA SER A 105 19.12 10.79 -6.36
C SER A 105 19.19 9.29 -6.03
N ARG A 106 19.42 8.96 -4.76
CA ARG A 106 19.29 7.60 -4.21
C ARG A 106 18.08 7.52 -3.30
N VAL A 107 17.25 6.50 -3.48
CA VAL A 107 15.95 6.36 -2.79
C VAL A 107 16.00 5.19 -1.80
N LEU A 108 15.44 5.40 -0.61
CA LEU A 108 15.19 4.36 0.39
C LEU A 108 13.68 4.17 0.52
N LEU A 109 13.21 2.93 0.31
CA LEU A 109 11.81 2.56 0.47
C LEU A 109 11.63 1.78 1.78
N PHE A 110 10.64 2.17 2.57
CA PHE A 110 10.30 1.51 3.82
C PHE A 110 8.86 1.02 3.77
N SER A 111 8.64 -0.22 4.21
CA SER A 111 7.32 -0.82 4.37
C SER A 111 7.22 -1.50 5.73
N GLN A 112 6.04 -1.47 6.32
CA GLN A 112 5.73 -2.24 7.54
C GLN A 112 5.36 -3.70 7.25
N MET A 113 5.06 -4.02 5.99
CA MET A 113 4.71 -5.39 5.55
C MET A 113 5.85 -5.94 4.71
N THR A 114 6.48 -7.02 5.18
CA THR A 114 7.57 -7.70 4.47
C THR A 114 7.12 -8.20 3.10
N ARG A 115 5.93 -8.81 3.02
CA ARG A 115 5.31 -9.27 1.77
C ARG A 115 5.07 -8.17 0.73
N LEU A 116 5.07 -6.89 1.11
CA LEU A 116 4.97 -5.78 0.16
C LEU A 116 6.32 -5.50 -0.51
N LEU A 117 7.43 -5.84 0.14
CA LEU A 117 8.77 -5.67 -0.42
C LEU A 117 9.13 -6.76 -1.44
N ASP A 118 8.41 -7.89 -1.39
CA ASP A 118 8.51 -8.96 -2.39
C ASP A 118 7.80 -8.60 -3.71
N ILE A 119 6.92 -7.59 -3.68
CA ILE A 119 6.15 -7.05 -4.83
C ILE A 119 6.94 -5.90 -5.45
#